data_AF-A0A5Q4G7S7-F1
#
_entry.id   AF-A0A5Q4G7S7-F1
#
_cell.length_a   1.000
_cell.length_b   1.000
_cell.length_c   1.000
_cell.angle_alpha   90.00
_cell.angle_beta   90.00
_cell.angle_gamma   90.00
#
_symmetry.space_group_name_H-M   'P 1'
#
loop_
_entity.id
_entity.type
_entity.pdbx_description
1 polymer ?
#
loop_
_entity_poly.entity_id
_entity_poly.type
_entity_poly.pdbx_seq_one_letter_code
_entity_poly.pdbx_strand_id
1 'polypeptide(L)'
;MRRLAGLVVVLALLAGAAPWAAAADGVCEPQLRRALPLPGVSDGVVAVELLAAAVRQVEPALRPWRNPGAPIPAGERGAEAARFVASVGLLPDGWSLETHDLDAWQAMHARFAGWYRATPATVQGGNREGMLSDMVATLGAVSGALRPLVVFATGQGDEVTFFAVMWNWTPQPRLLLFEPAPGLRLGEGRGDERAEPVLAAMSGCALRFERFAYAPEDLAIGLFGQQGESIFRVVASDPPEAGLPAVFEAERLMDVFRFDDPALAGVRVLSGGVEGPSIGAGTVLRLLAVVRTNINLDGIFFHTAFP
;
A
#
# COMPACT_ATOMS: atom_id res chain seq x y z
N MET A 1 51.36 55.22 12.84
CA MET A 1 50.94 55.94 11.62
C MET A 1 50.57 54.92 10.54
N ARG A 2 49.35 55.02 9.98
CA ARG A 2 48.86 54.57 8.65
C ARG A 2 49.13 53.10 8.23
N ARG A 3 48.14 52.19 8.23
CA ARG A 3 47.04 51.95 7.26
C ARG A 3 47.49 51.62 5.82
N LEU A 4 47.16 50.39 5.37
CA LEU A 4 46.56 49.96 4.07
C LEU A 4 46.84 48.45 3.92
N ALA A 5 45.91 47.54 4.23
CA ALA A 5 44.74 47.13 3.45
C ALA A 5 45.10 46.41 2.13
N GLY A 6 44.67 45.15 1.97
CA GLY A 6 44.82 44.45 0.70
C GLY A 6 44.46 42.96 0.71
N LEU A 7 43.16 42.66 0.86
CA LEU A 7 42.48 41.49 0.29
C LEU A 7 43.00 40.07 0.66
N VAL A 8 42.48 39.53 1.77
CA VAL A 8 42.46 38.07 1.99
C VAL A 8 41.36 37.47 1.14
N VAL A 9 41.74 36.52 0.29
CA VAL A 9 40.89 35.69 -0.56
C VAL A 9 39.95 34.85 0.32
N VAL A 10 38.69 35.28 0.44
CA VAL A 10 37.59 34.42 0.93
C VAL A 10 36.91 33.85 -0.31
N LEU A 11 37.45 32.76 -0.82
CA LEU A 11 36.92 32.00 -1.95
C LEU A 11 36.77 30.55 -1.52
N ALA A 12 35.65 30.24 -0.85
CA ALA A 12 35.04 28.91 -0.69
C ALA A 12 34.01 28.95 0.45
N LEU A 13 32.76 29.37 0.17
CA LEU A 13 31.56 29.01 0.95
C LEU A 13 30.24 29.47 0.31
N LEU A 14 30.22 29.69 -1.00
CA LEU A 14 28.98 29.93 -1.78
C LEU A 14 28.85 28.90 -2.90
N ALA A 15 29.18 27.64 -2.60
CA ALA A 15 28.80 26.50 -3.42
C ALA A 15 27.38 26.07 -3.02
N GLY A 16 26.41 26.64 -3.74
CA GLY A 16 25.14 26.00 -4.05
C GLY A 16 24.34 25.45 -2.87
N ALA A 17 23.61 26.33 -2.19
CA ALA A 17 22.24 25.98 -1.81
C ALA A 17 21.43 25.81 -3.11
N ALA A 18 21.65 24.67 -3.79
CA ALA A 18 20.71 24.23 -4.79
C ALA A 18 19.43 23.91 -4.03
N PRO A 19 18.30 24.58 -4.30
CA PRO A 19 17.04 23.99 -3.91
C PRO A 19 17.05 22.60 -4.54
N TRP A 20 16.80 21.57 -3.73
CA TRP A 20 16.39 20.29 -4.27
C TRP A 20 15.07 20.55 -5.00
N ALA A 21 15.18 21.02 -6.24
CA ALA A 21 14.25 20.66 -7.28
C ALA A 21 14.37 19.15 -7.33
N ALA A 22 13.56 18.48 -6.51
CA ALA A 22 13.12 17.15 -6.84
C ALA A 22 12.69 17.27 -8.30
N ALA A 23 13.47 16.66 -9.20
CA ALA A 23 12.87 16.21 -10.43
C ALA A 23 11.56 15.54 -10.01
N ALA A 24 10.46 15.86 -10.68
CA ALA A 24 9.21 15.17 -10.46
C ALA A 24 9.43 13.72 -10.93
N ASP A 25 10.19 12.95 -10.16
CA ASP A 25 10.39 11.53 -10.34
C ASP A 25 8.98 10.95 -10.30
N GLY A 26 8.58 10.30 -11.39
CA GLY A 26 7.24 9.77 -11.51
C GLY A 26 6.96 8.83 -10.33
N VAL A 27 5.68 8.74 -9.94
CA VAL A 27 5.24 7.89 -8.82
C VAL A 27 5.84 6.49 -8.96
N CYS A 28 6.66 6.10 -7.97
CA CYS A 28 7.39 4.83 -7.92
C CYS A 28 8.32 4.48 -9.09
N GLU A 29 8.73 5.45 -9.92
CA GLU A 29 9.62 5.15 -11.04
C GLU A 29 10.89 4.38 -10.62
N PRO A 30 11.60 4.74 -9.53
CA PRO A 30 12.78 3.98 -9.10
C PRO A 30 12.48 2.54 -8.68
N GLN A 31 11.28 2.24 -8.18
CA GLN A 31 10.83 0.91 -7.78
C GLN A 31 10.48 0.08 -9.02
N LEU A 32 9.73 0.68 -9.96
CA LEU A 32 9.35 0.03 -11.22
C LEU A 32 10.57 -0.25 -12.10
N ARG A 33 11.52 0.68 -12.18
CA ARG A 33 12.78 0.50 -12.91
C ARG A 33 13.61 -0.65 -12.35
N ARG A 34 13.60 -0.87 -11.03
CA ARG A 34 14.26 -2.01 -10.38
C ARG A 34 13.59 -3.35 -10.67
N ALA A 35 12.31 -3.35 -10.98
CA ALA A 35 11.58 -4.55 -11.38
C ALA A 35 11.78 -4.90 -12.86
N LEU A 36 12.38 -4.02 -13.66
CA LEU A 36 12.61 -4.30 -15.06
C LEU A 36 13.59 -5.48 -15.22
N PRO A 37 13.22 -6.49 -16.03
CA PRO A 37 14.13 -7.58 -16.36
C PRO A 37 15.32 -7.07 -17.18
N LEU A 38 16.40 -7.87 -17.18
CA LEU A 38 17.57 -7.60 -18.02
C LEU A 38 17.19 -7.47 -19.51
N PRO A 39 17.96 -6.72 -20.31
CA PRO A 39 17.70 -6.59 -21.75
C PRO A 39 17.63 -7.94 -22.48
N GLY A 40 16.85 -8.00 -23.56
CA GLY A 40 16.70 -9.19 -24.41
C GLY A 40 15.61 -10.17 -23.99
N VAL A 41 14.72 -9.77 -23.08
CA VAL A 41 13.49 -10.53 -22.76
C VAL A 41 12.31 -10.05 -23.61
N SER A 42 11.28 -10.88 -23.75
CA SER A 42 10.05 -10.52 -24.45
C SER A 42 9.27 -9.42 -23.74
N ASP A 43 8.51 -8.64 -24.50
CA ASP A 43 7.68 -7.57 -23.95
C ASP A 43 6.56 -8.10 -23.03
N GLY A 44 6.08 -9.32 -23.26
CA GLY A 44 5.15 -9.99 -22.35
C GLY A 44 5.74 -10.15 -20.94
N VAL A 45 7.01 -10.57 -20.83
CA VAL A 45 7.71 -10.65 -19.53
C VAL A 45 7.83 -9.26 -18.89
N VAL A 46 8.21 -8.24 -19.67
CA VAL A 46 8.31 -6.86 -19.17
C VAL A 46 6.96 -6.36 -18.63
N ALA A 47 5.87 -6.61 -19.35
CA ALA A 47 4.52 -6.19 -18.97
C ALA A 47 4.10 -6.73 -17.61
N VAL A 48 4.28 -8.03 -17.37
CA VAL A 48 3.86 -8.67 -16.12
C VAL A 48 4.74 -8.32 -14.96
N GLU A 49 6.06 -8.15 -15.16
CA GLU A 49 6.97 -7.73 -14.10
C GLU A 49 6.66 -6.29 -13.65
N LEU A 50 6.44 -5.37 -14.59
CA LEU A 50 6.03 -4.00 -14.29
C LEU A 50 4.68 -3.95 -13.58
N LEU A 51 3.68 -4.69 -14.07
CA LEU A 51 2.35 -4.68 -13.46
C LEU A 51 2.35 -5.35 -12.09
N ALA A 52 3.06 -6.47 -11.91
CA ALA A 52 3.22 -7.11 -10.60
C ALA A 52 3.91 -6.16 -9.62
N ALA A 53 4.97 -5.47 -10.05
CA ALA A 53 5.66 -4.48 -9.22
C ALA A 53 4.76 -3.30 -8.84
N ALA A 54 3.98 -2.78 -9.78
CA ALA A 54 3.02 -1.69 -9.54
C ALA A 54 1.93 -2.10 -8.54
N VAL A 55 1.31 -3.27 -8.72
CA VAL A 55 0.32 -3.82 -7.78
C VAL A 55 0.91 -3.95 -6.37
N ARG A 56 2.14 -4.45 -6.24
CA ARG A 56 2.82 -4.56 -4.94
C ARG A 56 3.08 -3.22 -4.26
N GLN A 57 3.13 -2.10 -5.00
CA GLN A 57 3.28 -0.77 -4.39
C GLN A 57 1.98 -0.24 -3.76
N VAL A 58 0.82 -0.66 -4.28
CA VAL A 58 -0.50 -0.18 -3.82
C VAL A 58 -1.24 -1.17 -2.94
N GLU A 59 -0.96 -2.46 -3.11
CA GLU A 59 -1.69 -3.56 -2.46
C GLU A 59 -0.70 -4.51 -1.77
N PRO A 60 -0.07 -4.09 -0.65
CA PRO A 60 0.71 -5.03 0.14
C PRO A 60 -0.18 -6.13 0.71
N ALA A 61 0.40 -7.33 0.86
CA ALA A 61 -0.31 -8.54 1.29
C ALA A 61 -1.61 -8.83 0.50
N LEU A 62 -1.61 -8.55 -0.81
CA LEU A 62 -2.71 -8.92 -1.70
C LEU A 62 -2.75 -10.44 -1.89
N ARG A 63 -3.89 -11.06 -1.55
CA ARG A 63 -4.10 -12.49 -1.75
C ARG A 63 -4.53 -12.76 -3.19
N PRO A 64 -3.98 -13.78 -3.87
CA PRO A 64 -4.59 -14.36 -5.05
C PRO A 64 -6.05 -14.79 -4.82
N TRP A 65 -6.99 -14.44 -5.70
CA TRP A 65 -8.40 -14.86 -5.62
C TRP A 65 -8.91 -15.63 -6.83
N ARG A 66 -8.13 -15.71 -7.91
CA ARG A 66 -8.37 -16.60 -9.04
C ARG A 66 -7.32 -17.69 -9.04
N ASN A 67 -7.72 -18.92 -9.33
CA ASN A 67 -6.79 -19.92 -9.77
C ASN A 67 -6.48 -19.61 -11.25
N PRO A 68 -5.29 -19.12 -11.61
CA PRO A 68 -4.96 -19.03 -13.01
C PRO A 68 -5.00 -20.46 -13.55
N GLY A 69 -5.90 -20.76 -14.50
CA GLY A 69 -5.82 -22.02 -15.23
C GLY A 69 -4.38 -22.22 -15.72
N ALA A 70 -3.92 -23.46 -15.85
CA ALA A 70 -2.53 -23.71 -16.22
C ALA A 70 -2.32 -23.50 -17.73
N PRO A 71 -1.67 -22.39 -18.15
CA PRO A 71 -0.74 -22.48 -19.27
C PRO A 71 0.55 -21.65 -19.07
N ILE A 72 1.01 -21.38 -17.84
CA ILE A 72 2.30 -20.69 -17.59
C ILE A 72 3.30 -21.67 -16.97
N PRO A 73 4.20 -22.28 -17.78
CA PRO A 73 5.14 -23.29 -17.31
C PRO A 73 6.02 -22.82 -16.14
N ALA A 74 6.23 -23.71 -15.18
CA ALA A 74 7.17 -23.46 -14.07
C ALA A 74 8.59 -23.31 -14.62
N GLY A 75 9.35 -22.36 -14.05
CA GLY A 75 10.75 -22.13 -14.42
C GLY A 75 10.98 -21.18 -15.61
N GLU A 76 9.94 -20.77 -16.34
CA GLU A 76 10.07 -19.69 -17.33
C GLU A 76 10.29 -18.34 -16.66
N ARG A 77 11.08 -17.48 -17.30
CA ARG A 77 11.29 -16.11 -16.82
C ARG A 77 9.97 -15.34 -16.87
N GLY A 78 9.67 -14.57 -15.82
CA GLY A 78 8.40 -13.85 -15.69
C GLY A 78 7.21 -14.72 -15.30
N ALA A 79 7.39 -16.04 -15.16
CA ALA A 79 6.28 -16.94 -14.86
C ALA A 79 5.66 -16.69 -13.48
N GLU A 80 6.46 -16.30 -12.48
CA GLU A 80 5.94 -15.94 -11.16
C GLU A 80 5.08 -14.66 -11.23
N ALA A 81 5.60 -13.59 -11.85
CA ALA A 81 4.88 -12.35 -12.05
C ALA A 81 3.59 -12.58 -12.87
N ALA A 82 3.68 -13.32 -13.97
CA ALA A 82 2.52 -13.67 -14.78
C ALA A 82 1.46 -14.45 -14.00
N ARG A 83 1.85 -15.47 -13.21
CA ARG A 83 0.90 -16.20 -12.35
C ARG A 83 0.26 -15.29 -11.32
N PHE A 84 1.04 -14.41 -10.70
CA PHE A 84 0.51 -13.43 -9.75
C PHE A 84 -0.53 -12.54 -10.41
N VAL A 85 -0.18 -11.87 -11.52
CA VAL A 85 -1.06 -10.96 -12.28
C VAL A 85 -2.32 -11.68 -12.79
N ALA A 86 -2.17 -12.94 -13.24
CA ALA A 86 -3.29 -13.79 -13.64
C ALA A 86 -4.21 -14.13 -12.45
N SER A 87 -3.63 -14.45 -11.30
CA SER A 87 -4.36 -14.84 -10.09
C SER A 87 -5.16 -13.71 -9.45
N VAL A 88 -4.83 -12.46 -9.80
CA VAL A 88 -5.61 -11.28 -9.44
C VAL A 88 -6.49 -10.80 -10.60
N GLY A 89 -6.51 -11.50 -11.74
CA GLY A 89 -7.43 -11.23 -12.86
C GLY A 89 -7.06 -10.04 -13.74
N LEU A 90 -5.80 -9.61 -13.71
CA LEU A 90 -5.32 -8.48 -14.51
C LEU A 90 -4.89 -8.87 -15.92
N LEU A 91 -4.64 -10.16 -16.20
CA LEU A 91 -4.31 -10.62 -17.55
C LEU A 91 -5.56 -10.77 -18.44
N PRO A 92 -5.55 -10.21 -19.67
CA PRO A 92 -6.61 -10.46 -20.65
C PRO A 92 -6.57 -11.89 -21.18
N ASP A 93 -7.70 -12.33 -21.74
CA ASP A 93 -7.81 -13.66 -22.35
C ASP A 93 -6.89 -13.74 -23.58
N GLY A 94 -6.21 -14.88 -23.77
CA GLY A 94 -5.29 -15.09 -24.89
C GLY A 94 -3.91 -14.46 -24.73
N TRP A 95 -3.63 -13.77 -23.63
CA TRP A 95 -2.30 -13.23 -23.33
C TRP A 95 -1.25 -14.35 -23.17
N SER A 96 0.00 -14.08 -23.56
CA SER A 96 1.14 -15.00 -23.36
C SER A 96 2.44 -14.26 -23.02
N LEU A 97 3.45 -14.99 -22.54
CA LEU A 97 4.78 -14.44 -22.26
C LEU A 97 5.55 -14.05 -23.53
N GLU A 98 5.28 -14.73 -24.64
CA GLU A 98 6.03 -14.55 -25.90
C GLU A 98 5.49 -13.39 -26.74
N THR A 99 4.19 -13.12 -26.66
CA THR A 99 3.52 -12.12 -27.47
C THR A 99 2.81 -11.10 -26.61
N HIS A 100 3.07 -9.83 -26.92
CA HIS A 100 2.38 -8.71 -26.33
C HIS A 100 2.01 -7.73 -27.44
N ASP A 101 0.71 -7.49 -27.60
CA ASP A 101 0.19 -6.41 -28.43
C ASP A 101 -0.29 -5.24 -27.55
N LEU A 102 -0.46 -4.09 -28.19
CA LEU A 102 -0.87 -2.85 -27.53
C LEU A 102 -2.26 -2.98 -26.88
N ASP A 103 -3.16 -3.76 -27.47
CA ASP A 103 -4.52 -3.97 -26.97
C ASP A 103 -4.50 -4.72 -25.63
N ALA A 104 -3.66 -5.75 -25.51
CA ALA A 104 -3.45 -6.47 -24.26
C ALA A 104 -2.84 -5.56 -23.19
N TRP A 105 -1.89 -4.70 -23.54
CA TRP A 105 -1.31 -3.72 -22.61
C TRP A 105 -2.34 -2.76 -22.08
N GLN A 106 -3.12 -2.17 -22.99
CA GLN A 106 -4.19 -1.24 -22.65
C GLN A 106 -5.25 -1.91 -21.76
N ALA A 107 -5.61 -3.16 -22.05
CA ALA A 107 -6.55 -3.92 -21.23
C ALA A 107 -6.01 -4.17 -19.82
N MET A 108 -4.74 -4.53 -19.67
CA MET A 108 -4.09 -4.72 -18.36
C MET A 108 -4.14 -3.43 -17.52
N HIS A 109 -3.80 -2.29 -18.12
CA HIS A 109 -3.85 -0.98 -17.48
C HIS A 109 -5.26 -0.56 -17.08
N ALA A 110 -6.21 -0.72 -18.00
CA ALA A 110 -7.61 -0.38 -17.76
C ALA A 110 -8.21 -1.21 -16.60
N ARG A 111 -7.87 -2.51 -16.52
CA ARG A 111 -8.30 -3.37 -15.42
C ARG A 111 -7.71 -2.93 -14.09
N PHE A 112 -6.42 -2.62 -14.05
CA PHE A 112 -5.74 -2.18 -12.83
C PHE A 112 -6.27 -0.84 -12.33
N ALA A 113 -6.36 0.18 -13.20
CA ALA A 113 -6.96 1.47 -12.85
C ALA A 113 -8.44 1.33 -12.46
N GLY A 114 -9.15 0.39 -13.10
CA GLY A 114 -10.56 0.11 -12.85
C GLY A 114 -10.87 -0.35 -11.42
N TRP A 115 -9.95 -1.06 -10.75
CA TRP A 115 -10.12 -1.44 -9.33
C TRP A 115 -10.34 -0.23 -8.42
N TYR A 116 -9.70 0.90 -8.75
CA TYR A 116 -9.74 2.12 -7.96
C TYR A 116 -10.66 3.18 -8.54
N ARG A 117 -11.43 2.83 -9.58
CA ARG A 117 -12.24 3.79 -10.36
C ARG A 117 -11.40 4.97 -10.87
N ALA A 118 -10.10 4.75 -11.07
CA ALA A 118 -9.21 5.75 -11.63
C ALA A 118 -9.38 5.81 -13.15
N THR A 119 -9.25 6.99 -13.73
CA THR A 119 -9.18 7.14 -15.19
C THR A 119 -7.87 6.50 -15.66
N PRO A 120 -7.91 5.47 -16.53
CA PRO A 120 -6.68 4.86 -17.04
C PRO A 120 -5.88 5.88 -17.85
N ALA A 121 -4.56 5.85 -17.69
CA ALA A 121 -3.67 6.63 -18.53
C ALA A 121 -3.71 6.10 -19.97
N THR A 122 -3.56 6.99 -20.95
CA THR A 122 -3.37 6.58 -22.34
C THR A 122 -2.03 5.88 -22.46
N VAL A 123 -2.03 4.59 -22.80
CA VAL A 123 -0.81 3.82 -23.02
C VAL A 123 -0.32 3.97 -24.45
N GLN A 124 1.00 4.02 -24.62
CA GLN A 124 1.63 4.00 -25.95
C GLN A 124 2.25 2.63 -26.27
N GLY A 125 2.59 1.86 -25.24
CA GLY A 125 3.34 0.62 -25.35
C GLY A 125 4.72 0.86 -25.97
N GLY A 126 5.09 0.01 -26.92
CA GLY A 126 6.35 0.10 -27.62
C GLY A 126 7.47 -0.62 -26.89
N ASN A 127 8.61 0.07 -26.70
CA ASN A 127 9.77 -0.55 -26.05
C ASN A 127 9.66 -0.53 -24.51
N ARG A 128 10.60 -1.20 -23.85
CA ARG A 128 10.72 -1.29 -22.38
C ARG A 128 10.55 0.04 -21.63
N GLU A 129 11.15 1.12 -22.13
CA GLU A 129 11.05 2.43 -21.47
C GLU A 129 9.68 3.07 -21.67
N GLY A 130 9.05 2.86 -22.83
CA GLY A 130 7.66 3.24 -23.07
C GLY A 130 6.70 2.55 -22.10
N MET A 131 6.86 1.23 -21.92
CA MET A 131 6.05 0.46 -20.97
C MET A 131 6.28 0.89 -19.51
N LEU A 132 7.53 1.21 -19.12
CA LEU A 132 7.81 1.79 -17.80
C LEU A 132 7.07 3.12 -17.63
N SER A 133 7.14 4.01 -18.62
CA SER A 133 6.48 5.32 -18.57
C SER A 133 4.96 5.19 -18.46
N ASP A 134 4.34 4.30 -19.24
CA ASP A 134 2.92 4.00 -19.17
C ASP A 134 2.51 3.53 -17.77
N MET A 135 3.32 2.66 -17.15
CA MET A 135 3.05 2.13 -15.81
C MET A 135 3.20 3.20 -14.72
N VAL A 136 4.22 4.04 -14.81
CA VAL A 136 4.41 5.20 -13.93
C VAL A 136 3.20 6.14 -14.00
N ALA A 137 2.71 6.44 -15.19
CA ALA A 137 1.53 7.29 -15.38
C ALA A 137 0.26 6.66 -14.79
N THR A 138 0.08 5.36 -15.01
CA THR A 138 -1.08 4.61 -14.50
C THR A 138 -1.05 4.52 -12.97
N LEU A 139 0.12 4.24 -12.39
CA LEU A 139 0.30 4.22 -10.95
C LEU A 139 0.07 5.60 -10.35
N GLY A 140 0.51 6.68 -11.01
CA GLY A 140 0.18 8.04 -10.60
C GLY A 140 -1.32 8.31 -10.54
N ALA A 141 -2.09 7.85 -11.53
CA ALA A 141 -3.55 7.96 -11.53
C ALA A 141 -4.20 7.14 -10.40
N VAL A 142 -3.74 5.90 -10.20
CA VAL A 142 -4.21 5.02 -9.11
C VAL A 142 -3.92 5.61 -7.74
N SER A 143 -2.67 6.01 -7.48
CA SER A 143 -2.26 6.67 -6.24
C SER A 143 -3.07 7.93 -5.96
N GLY A 144 -3.39 8.70 -7.01
CA GLY A 144 -4.23 9.89 -6.93
C GLY A 144 -5.71 9.59 -6.60
N ALA A 145 -6.19 8.36 -6.80
CA ALA A 145 -7.56 7.93 -6.48
C ALA A 145 -7.69 7.30 -5.08
N LEU A 146 -6.61 6.72 -4.56
CA LEU A 146 -6.57 6.09 -3.25
C LEU A 146 -6.77 7.10 -2.12
N ARG A 147 -7.61 6.76 -1.14
CA ARG A 147 -7.88 7.58 0.05
C ARG A 147 -7.83 6.74 1.33
N PRO A 148 -6.66 6.17 1.66
CA PRO A 148 -6.51 5.33 2.84
C PRO A 148 -6.83 6.09 4.12
N LEU A 149 -7.46 5.41 5.07
CA LEU A 149 -7.67 5.86 6.44
C LEU A 149 -6.88 4.98 7.39
N VAL A 150 -5.93 5.57 8.12
CA VAL A 150 -5.14 4.89 9.15
C VAL A 150 -5.86 4.96 10.50
N VAL A 151 -5.95 3.85 11.20
CA VAL A 151 -6.39 3.78 12.59
C VAL A 151 -5.17 3.45 13.44
N PHE A 152 -4.79 4.39 14.29
CA PHE A 152 -3.76 4.26 15.30
C PHE A 152 -4.37 3.64 16.55
N ALA A 153 -4.00 2.40 16.85
CA ALA A 153 -4.34 1.76 18.11
C ALA A 153 -3.33 2.17 19.18
N THR A 154 -3.80 2.90 20.19
CA THR A 154 -2.93 3.45 21.24
C THR A 154 -3.09 2.70 22.56
N GLY A 155 -1.96 2.32 23.16
CA GLY A 155 -1.86 1.77 24.51
C GLY A 155 -1.70 2.85 25.59
N GLN A 156 -1.20 2.46 26.76
CA GLN A 156 -0.89 3.44 27.82
C GLN A 156 0.28 4.35 27.41
N GLY A 157 0.17 5.65 27.70
CA GLY A 157 1.25 6.61 27.44
C GLY A 157 1.46 6.95 25.96
N ASP A 158 0.43 6.81 25.11
CA ASP A 158 0.44 7.12 23.67
C ASP A 158 1.38 6.24 22.82
N GLU A 159 1.77 5.06 23.32
CA GLU A 159 2.46 4.04 22.53
C GLU A 159 1.53 3.51 21.43
N VAL A 160 2.04 3.41 20.20
CA VAL A 160 1.28 2.80 19.12
C VAL A 160 1.55 1.30 19.12
N THR A 161 0.47 0.54 19.32
CA THR A 161 0.50 -0.92 19.44
C THR A 161 0.37 -1.59 18.07
N PHE A 162 -0.47 -1.03 17.19
CA PHE A 162 -0.55 -1.40 15.78
C PHE A 162 -1.18 -0.30 14.93
N PHE A 163 -1.02 -0.44 13.61
CA PHE A 163 -1.73 0.37 12.62
C PHE A 163 -2.71 -0.49 11.85
N ALA A 164 -3.94 -0.04 11.72
CA ALA A 164 -4.90 -0.62 10.81
C ALA A 164 -5.16 0.37 9.66
N VAL A 165 -5.11 -0.09 8.41
CA VAL A 165 -5.42 0.74 7.24
C VAL A 165 -6.69 0.21 6.59
N MET A 166 -7.67 1.11 6.47
CA MET A 166 -8.89 0.90 5.70
C MET A 166 -8.76 1.62 4.35
N TRP A 167 -9.13 0.95 3.27
CA TRP A 167 -9.14 1.54 1.93
C TRP A 167 -10.57 1.77 1.43
N ASN A 168 -10.77 2.90 0.76
CA ASN A 168 -12.02 3.25 0.12
C ASN A 168 -12.33 2.39 -1.12
N TRP A 169 -11.30 1.94 -1.84
CA TRP A 169 -11.42 1.09 -3.03
C TRP A 169 -10.28 0.08 -3.04
N THR A 170 -10.61 -1.19 -2.90
CA THR A 170 -9.68 -2.30 -3.08
C THR A 170 -10.43 -3.43 -3.79
N PRO A 171 -9.79 -4.21 -4.68
CA PRO A 171 -10.44 -5.34 -5.35
C PRO A 171 -10.91 -6.41 -4.35
N GLN A 172 -10.38 -6.40 -3.13
CA GLN A 172 -10.79 -7.29 -2.05
C GLN A 172 -10.90 -6.50 -0.74
N PRO A 173 -12.12 -6.27 -0.20
CA PRO A 173 -12.32 -5.61 1.09
C PRO A 173 -11.54 -6.35 2.18
N ARG A 174 -10.56 -5.65 2.76
CA ARG A 174 -9.70 -6.18 3.82
C ARG A 174 -9.11 -5.06 4.65
N LEU A 175 -8.80 -5.40 5.88
CA LEU A 175 -8.03 -4.57 6.78
C LEU A 175 -6.55 -4.88 6.57
N LEU A 176 -5.71 -3.88 6.38
CA LEU A 176 -4.28 -4.10 6.51
C LEU A 176 -3.83 -3.76 7.92
N LEU A 177 -3.09 -4.66 8.54
CA LEU A 177 -2.40 -4.39 9.80
C LEU A 177 -0.91 -4.22 9.50
N PHE A 178 -0.27 -3.22 10.08
CA PHE A 178 1.17 -3.01 9.95
C PHE A 178 1.83 -3.09 11.32
N GLU A 179 2.94 -3.83 11.37
CA GLU A 179 3.81 -3.92 12.53
C GLU A 179 4.50 -2.55 12.73
N PRO A 180 4.35 -1.91 13.90
CA PRO A 180 5.09 -0.70 14.19
C PRO A 180 6.58 -1.00 14.39
N ALA A 181 7.43 -0.08 13.91
CA ALA A 181 8.84 -0.16 14.23
C ALA A 181 9.04 -0.14 15.77
N PRO A 182 9.98 -0.92 16.32
CA PRO A 182 10.18 -0.97 17.77
C PRO A 182 10.41 0.42 18.37
N GLY A 183 9.64 0.76 19.40
CA GLY A 183 9.73 2.05 20.10
C GLY A 183 9.12 3.24 19.34
N LEU A 184 8.40 2.99 18.25
CA LEU A 184 7.67 4.03 17.51
C LEU A 184 6.59 4.63 18.41
N ARG A 185 6.70 5.93 18.64
CA ARG A 185 5.76 6.72 19.45
C ARG A 185 5.19 7.83 18.60
N LEU A 186 3.96 8.22 18.93
CA LEU A 186 3.41 9.48 18.44
C LEU A 186 4.32 10.63 18.88
N GLY A 187 4.63 11.53 17.96
CA GLY A 187 5.59 12.61 18.18
C GLY A 187 5.21 13.52 19.35
N GLU A 188 6.20 14.28 19.82
CA GLU A 188 5.99 15.41 20.73
C GLU A 188 5.35 16.55 19.95
N GLY A 189 4.06 16.81 20.17
CA GLY A 189 3.29 17.80 19.40
C GLY A 189 1.84 17.85 19.87
N ARG A 190 1.01 18.68 19.22
CA ARG A 190 -0.43 18.74 19.50
C ARG A 190 -1.22 18.44 18.23
N GLY A 191 -2.27 17.63 18.36
CA GLY A 191 -3.11 17.27 17.21
C GLY A 191 -2.34 16.46 16.17
N ASP A 192 -2.46 16.84 14.91
CA ASP A 192 -2.03 16.06 13.74
C ASP A 192 -0.51 15.92 13.61
N GLU A 193 0.25 16.90 14.11
CA GLU A 193 1.71 16.92 14.11
C GLU A 193 2.33 15.67 14.78
N ARG A 194 1.57 15.05 15.70
CA ARG A 194 2.02 13.82 16.38
C ARG A 194 2.03 12.59 15.48
N ALA A 195 1.14 12.52 14.50
CA ALA A 195 1.03 11.39 13.58
C ALA A 195 2.01 11.50 12.40
N GLU A 196 2.46 12.70 12.04
CA GLU A 196 3.25 12.93 10.82
C GLU A 196 4.49 12.03 10.69
N PRO A 197 5.33 11.83 11.72
CA PRO A 197 6.51 10.98 11.58
C PRO A 197 6.13 9.51 11.30
N VAL A 198 5.04 9.05 11.90
CA VAL A 198 4.52 7.68 11.76
C VAL A 198 3.91 7.50 10.36
N LEU A 199 3.05 8.43 9.95
CA LEU A 199 2.43 8.43 8.63
C LEU A 199 3.46 8.49 7.52
N ALA A 200 4.51 9.30 7.69
CA ALA A 200 5.63 9.38 6.76
C ALA A 200 6.41 8.06 6.66
N ALA A 201 6.65 7.39 7.79
CA ALA A 201 7.33 6.09 7.83
C ALA A 201 6.51 4.96 7.19
N MET A 202 5.18 5.01 7.30
CA MET A 202 4.27 4.05 6.66
C MET A 202 4.10 4.33 5.16
N SER A 203 4.21 5.60 4.76
CA SER A 203 3.98 6.00 3.37
C SER A 203 5.05 5.44 2.44
N GLY A 204 4.61 4.98 1.28
CA GLY A 204 5.47 4.52 0.20
C GLY A 204 5.50 5.51 -0.96
N CYS A 205 6.08 5.08 -2.08
CA CYS A 205 6.08 5.88 -3.30
C CYS A 205 4.67 6.02 -3.92
N ALA A 206 3.80 5.01 -3.76
CA ALA A 206 2.43 5.00 -4.31
C ALA A 206 1.36 5.31 -3.25
N LEU A 207 1.65 5.05 -1.98
CA LEU A 207 0.69 5.20 -0.88
C LEU A 207 1.14 6.33 0.02
N ARG A 208 0.31 7.37 0.14
CA ARG A 208 0.48 8.45 1.11
C ARG A 208 -0.63 8.38 2.14
N PHE A 209 -0.23 8.34 3.40
CA PHE A 209 -1.16 8.37 4.51
C PHE A 209 -1.22 9.77 5.08
N GLU A 210 -2.36 10.43 4.91
CA GLU A 210 -2.60 11.78 5.42
C GLU A 210 -3.80 11.80 6.38
N ARG A 211 -4.62 10.76 6.35
CA ARG A 211 -5.91 10.67 7.03
C ARG A 211 -5.83 9.60 8.09
N PHE A 212 -6.18 9.97 9.30
CA PHE A 212 -6.06 9.07 10.44
C PHE A 212 -7.11 9.26 11.53
N ALA A 213 -7.20 8.24 12.37
CA ALA A 213 -8.04 8.15 13.55
C ALA A 213 -7.23 7.51 14.69
N TYR A 214 -7.38 8.01 15.91
CA TYR A 214 -6.86 7.37 17.12
C TYR A 214 -7.98 6.62 17.82
N ALA A 215 -7.70 5.39 18.24
CA ALA A 215 -8.58 4.60 19.07
C ALA A 215 -7.76 3.91 20.17
N PRO A 216 -8.31 3.80 21.40
CA PRO A 216 -7.82 2.82 22.36
C PRO A 216 -7.73 1.44 21.72
N GLU A 217 -6.69 0.68 22.04
CA GLU A 217 -6.41 -0.61 21.43
C GLU A 217 -7.57 -1.62 21.56
N ASP A 218 -8.17 -1.71 22.75
CA ASP A 218 -9.33 -2.54 23.03
C ASP A 218 -10.53 -2.16 22.15
N LEU A 219 -10.75 -0.85 21.97
CA LEU A 219 -11.76 -0.36 21.05
C LEU A 219 -11.42 -0.76 19.62
N ALA A 220 -10.20 -0.48 19.14
CA ALA A 220 -9.77 -0.78 17.77
C ALA A 220 -9.94 -2.27 17.42
N ILE A 221 -9.50 -3.17 18.30
CA ILE A 221 -9.69 -4.62 18.11
C ILE A 221 -11.17 -4.99 18.17
N GLY A 222 -11.94 -4.40 19.09
CA GLY A 222 -13.38 -4.60 19.16
C GLY A 222 -14.07 -4.34 17.82
N LEU A 223 -13.65 -3.33 17.06
CA LEU A 223 -14.23 -2.99 15.74
C LEU A 223 -14.01 -4.04 14.68
N PHE A 224 -12.82 -4.63 14.67
CA PHE A 224 -12.37 -5.45 13.55
C PHE A 224 -12.42 -6.95 13.87
N GLY A 225 -12.28 -7.32 15.14
CA GLY A 225 -12.09 -8.70 15.59
C GLY A 225 -13.25 -9.30 16.38
N GLN A 226 -14.13 -8.49 16.98
CA GLN A 226 -15.12 -8.98 17.96
C GLN A 226 -16.53 -8.40 17.75
N GLN A 227 -17.04 -8.46 16.51
CA GLN A 227 -18.38 -7.98 16.17
C GLN A 227 -19.38 -9.14 16.04
N GLY A 228 -20.09 -9.46 17.12
CA GLY A 228 -21.14 -10.49 17.12
C GLY A 228 -20.61 -11.87 16.75
N GLU A 229 -21.13 -12.45 15.67
CA GLU A 229 -20.69 -13.75 15.13
C GLU A 229 -19.60 -13.62 14.04
N SER A 230 -19.02 -12.42 13.86
CA SER A 230 -18.02 -12.20 12.81
C SER A 230 -16.69 -12.87 13.14
N ILE A 231 -16.10 -13.51 12.14
CA ILE A 231 -14.82 -14.21 12.23
C ILE A 231 -13.75 -13.34 11.58
N PHE A 232 -12.71 -13.00 12.34
CA PHE A 232 -11.50 -12.39 11.80
C PHE A 232 -10.56 -13.48 11.27
N ARG A 233 -10.16 -13.34 10.01
CA ARG A 233 -9.26 -14.27 9.31
C ARG A 233 -8.09 -13.51 8.76
N VAL A 234 -6.87 -13.92 9.10
CA VAL A 234 -5.68 -13.44 8.38
C VAL A 234 -5.65 -14.17 7.05
N VAL A 235 -5.79 -13.43 5.94
CA VAL A 235 -5.90 -13.99 4.60
C VAL A 235 -4.59 -14.01 3.82
N ALA A 236 -3.66 -13.11 4.16
CA ALA A 236 -2.33 -13.01 3.56
C ALA A 236 -1.39 -12.16 4.43
N SER A 237 -0.10 -12.18 4.11
CA SER A 237 0.94 -11.42 4.80
C SER A 237 2.03 -10.92 3.85
N ASP A 238 2.83 -9.96 4.32
CA ASP A 238 4.11 -9.56 3.71
C ASP A 238 5.23 -9.53 4.79
N PRO A 239 6.29 -10.36 4.68
CA PRO A 239 6.48 -11.42 3.66
C PRO A 239 5.39 -12.51 3.70
N PRO A 240 5.18 -13.25 2.59
CA PRO A 240 4.18 -14.31 2.55
C PRO A 240 4.51 -15.48 3.48
N GLU A 241 3.58 -15.82 4.38
CA GLU A 241 3.72 -16.92 5.33
C GLU A 241 2.99 -18.19 4.87
N ALA A 242 3.62 -19.33 5.15
CA ALA A 242 3.00 -20.63 4.93
C ALA A 242 1.92 -20.88 6.00
N GLY A 243 0.74 -21.34 5.58
CA GLY A 243 -0.38 -21.64 6.49
C GLY A 243 -1.48 -20.59 6.52
N LEU A 244 -1.34 -19.48 5.80
CA LEU A 244 -2.44 -18.55 5.53
C LEU A 244 -3.27 -19.01 4.32
N PRO A 245 -4.61 -18.83 4.32
CA PRO A 245 -5.39 -18.08 5.31
C PRO A 245 -5.67 -18.86 6.61
N ALA A 246 -5.63 -18.17 7.76
CA ALA A 246 -5.87 -18.76 9.08
C ALA A 246 -6.90 -17.98 9.89
N VAL A 247 -7.71 -18.70 10.68
CA VAL A 247 -8.60 -18.12 11.69
C VAL A 247 -7.88 -18.15 13.02
N PHE A 248 -7.98 -17.05 13.76
CA PHE A 248 -7.44 -16.95 15.12
C PHE A 248 -8.59 -16.82 16.10
N GLU A 249 -8.50 -17.57 17.20
CA GLU A 249 -9.47 -17.50 18.30
C GLU A 249 -9.47 -16.11 18.95
N ALA A 250 -10.61 -15.72 19.53
CA ALA A 250 -10.83 -14.37 20.06
C ALA A 250 -9.78 -13.96 21.11
N GLU A 251 -9.30 -14.90 21.92
CA GLU A 251 -8.30 -14.69 22.96
C GLU A 251 -6.91 -14.38 22.40
N ARG A 252 -6.63 -14.80 21.16
CA ARG A 252 -5.34 -14.58 20.47
C ARG A 252 -5.36 -13.36 19.55
N LEU A 253 -6.52 -12.76 19.29
CA LEU A 253 -6.61 -11.63 18.37
C LEU A 253 -5.77 -10.44 18.85
N MET A 254 -5.63 -10.23 20.15
CA MET A 254 -4.74 -9.20 20.69
C MET A 254 -3.30 -9.41 20.24
N ASP A 255 -2.79 -10.64 20.40
CA ASP A 255 -1.41 -10.99 20.03
C ASP A 255 -1.20 -10.92 18.51
N VAL A 256 -2.22 -11.28 17.72
CA VAL A 256 -2.19 -11.16 16.25
C VAL A 256 -2.13 -9.70 15.81
N PHE A 257 -2.96 -8.83 16.38
CA PHE A 257 -2.99 -7.42 16.02
C PHE A 257 -1.70 -6.70 16.42
N ARG A 258 -1.08 -7.10 17.53
CA ARG A 258 0.22 -6.60 18.00
C ARG A 258 1.43 -7.24 17.32
N PHE A 259 1.23 -8.26 16.49
CA PHE A 259 2.32 -9.06 15.91
C PHE A 259 3.17 -9.82 16.94
N ASP A 260 2.62 -10.07 18.13
CA ASP A 260 3.26 -10.85 19.20
C ASP A 260 3.05 -12.37 19.04
N ASP A 261 2.14 -12.79 18.15
CA ASP A 261 1.87 -14.20 17.90
C ASP A 261 3.10 -14.90 17.25
N PRO A 262 3.63 -15.99 17.83
CA PRO A 262 4.82 -16.66 17.29
C PRO A 262 4.67 -17.15 15.84
N ALA A 263 3.44 -17.41 15.39
CA ALA A 263 3.18 -17.80 14.00
C ALA A 263 3.38 -16.66 12.99
N LEU A 264 3.52 -15.42 13.46
CA LEU A 264 3.66 -14.21 12.65
C LEU A 264 5.06 -13.59 12.78
N ALA A 265 6.03 -14.30 13.35
CA ALA A 265 7.37 -13.81 13.55
C ALA A 265 8.02 -13.36 12.23
N GLY A 266 8.37 -12.07 12.13
CA GLY A 266 8.98 -11.48 10.94
C GLY A 266 7.99 -10.98 9.88
N VAL A 267 6.68 -11.14 10.12
CA VAL A 267 5.64 -10.53 9.29
C VAL A 267 5.52 -9.05 9.61
N ARG A 268 5.58 -8.21 8.57
CA ARG A 268 5.49 -6.74 8.72
C ARG A 268 4.10 -6.21 8.41
N VAL A 269 3.37 -6.91 7.54
CA VAL A 269 2.01 -6.54 7.12
C VAL A 269 1.12 -7.77 7.12
N LEU A 270 -0.05 -7.66 7.73
CA LEU A 270 -1.12 -8.65 7.64
C LEU A 270 -2.27 -8.10 6.83
N SER A 271 -2.96 -8.99 6.14
CA SER A 271 -4.22 -8.73 5.46
C SER A 271 -5.31 -9.51 6.18
N GLY A 272 -6.22 -8.81 6.84
CA GLY A 272 -7.32 -9.36 7.61
C GLY A 272 -8.65 -9.24 6.87
N GLY A 273 -9.36 -10.35 6.71
CA GLY A 273 -10.75 -10.37 6.29
C GLY A 273 -11.65 -10.51 7.51
N VAL A 274 -12.81 -9.83 7.48
CA VAL A 274 -13.88 -10.02 8.46
C VAL A 274 -15.04 -10.70 7.73
N GLU A 275 -15.36 -11.93 8.12
CA GLU A 275 -16.48 -12.69 7.59
C GLU A 275 -17.62 -12.65 8.61
N GLY A 276 -18.75 -11.99 8.32
CA GLY A 276 -19.86 -11.87 9.26
C GLY A 276 -20.86 -10.75 8.94
N PRO A 277 -21.92 -10.59 9.76
CA PRO A 277 -22.90 -9.52 9.59
C PRO A 277 -22.23 -8.14 9.67
N SER A 278 -22.61 -7.23 8.77
CA SER A 278 -22.04 -5.89 8.66
C SER A 278 -22.11 -5.11 9.98
N ILE A 279 -21.10 -4.27 10.24
CA ILE A 279 -21.06 -3.37 11.39
C ILE A 279 -22.35 -2.52 11.40
N GLY A 280 -23.13 -2.62 12.48
CA GLY A 280 -24.34 -1.83 12.64
C GLY A 280 -24.02 -0.33 12.80
N ALA A 281 -24.88 0.53 12.27
CA ALA A 281 -24.72 2.00 12.33
C ALA A 281 -24.48 2.54 13.76
N GLY A 282 -25.01 1.87 14.79
CA GLY A 282 -24.79 2.24 16.19
C GLY A 282 -23.35 2.07 16.67
N THR A 283 -22.62 1.06 16.19
CA THR A 283 -21.20 0.85 16.49
C THR A 283 -20.35 1.94 15.83
N VAL A 284 -20.65 2.29 14.58
CA VAL A 284 -20.01 3.39 13.85
C VAL A 284 -20.26 4.74 14.55
N LEU A 285 -21.48 5.01 15.03
CA LEU A 285 -21.78 6.25 15.76
C LEU A 285 -21.09 6.33 17.13
N ARG A 286 -20.99 5.21 17.86
CA ARG A 286 -20.29 5.16 19.15
C ARG A 286 -18.79 5.38 18.97
N LEU A 287 -18.21 4.84 17.89
CA LEU A 287 -16.83 5.11 17.47
C LEU A 287 -16.53 6.59 17.29
N LEU A 288 -17.40 7.29 16.56
CA LEU A 288 -17.22 8.70 16.24
C LEU A 288 -17.18 9.60 17.48
N ALA A 289 -17.73 9.14 18.62
CA ALA A 289 -17.71 9.88 19.88
C ALA A 289 -16.40 9.71 20.69
N VAL A 290 -15.62 8.66 20.43
CA VAL A 290 -14.38 8.33 21.19
C VAL A 290 -13.12 8.41 20.34
N VAL A 291 -13.26 8.45 19.01
CA VAL A 291 -12.14 8.55 18.08
C VAL A 291 -11.72 10.01 17.88
N ARG A 292 -10.43 10.30 18.07
CA ARG A 292 -9.83 11.57 17.62
C ARG A 292 -9.35 11.41 16.19
N THR A 293 -9.72 12.30 15.28
CA THR A 293 -9.42 12.17 13.84
C THR A 293 -9.20 13.54 13.21
N ASN A 294 -8.44 13.58 12.10
CA ASN A 294 -8.24 14.77 11.29
C ASN A 294 -9.21 14.88 10.09
N ILE A 295 -10.36 14.20 10.20
CA ILE A 295 -11.38 14.12 9.15
C ILE A 295 -12.71 14.58 9.74
N ASN A 296 -13.50 15.28 8.95
CA ASN A 296 -14.88 15.56 9.30
C ASN A 296 -15.75 14.29 9.19
N LEU A 297 -16.91 14.30 9.85
CA LEU A 297 -17.87 13.17 9.86
C LEU A 297 -18.26 12.71 8.45
N ASP A 298 -18.51 13.65 7.54
CA ASP A 298 -18.85 13.35 6.14
C ASP A 298 -17.70 12.65 5.40
N GLY A 299 -16.45 13.01 5.73
CA GLY A 299 -15.27 12.38 5.16
C GLY A 299 -15.14 10.91 5.57
N ILE A 300 -15.49 10.54 6.81
CA ILE A 300 -15.38 9.15 7.27
C ILE A 300 -16.26 8.21 6.44
N PHE A 301 -17.50 8.59 6.12
CA PHE A 301 -18.37 7.79 5.24
C PHE A 301 -17.83 7.70 3.81
N PHE A 302 -17.17 8.76 3.32
CA PHE A 302 -16.49 8.75 2.03
C PHE A 302 -15.26 7.82 2.01
N HIS A 303 -14.58 7.65 3.15
CA HIS A 303 -13.41 6.77 3.30
C HIS A 303 -13.76 5.31 3.61
N THR A 304 -14.96 5.04 4.12
CA THR A 304 -15.44 3.72 4.56
C THR A 304 -16.51 3.10 3.67
N ALA A 305 -16.81 3.73 2.52
CA ALA A 305 -17.76 3.19 1.54
C ALA A 305 -17.21 1.89 0.94
N PHE A 306 -17.52 0.76 1.57
CA PHE A 306 -17.36 -0.57 0.99
C PHE A 306 -18.43 -0.76 -0.10
N PRO A 307 -18.10 -1.36 -1.26
CA PRO A 307 -19.08 -1.67 -2.30
C PRO A 307 -20.15 -2.65 -1.83
#